data_AF-A0A7X9LZA5-F1
#
_entry.id   AF-A0A7X9LZA5-F1
#
_cell.length_a   1.000
_cell.length_b   1.000
_cell.length_c   1.000
_cell.angle_alpha   90.00
_cell.angle_beta   90.00
_cell.angle_gamma   90.00
#
_symmetry.space_group_name_H-M   'P 1'
#
loop_
_entity.id
_entity.type
_entity.pdbx_description
1 polymer ?
#
loop_
_entity_poly.entity_id
_entity_poly.type
_entity_poly.pdbx_seq_one_letter_code
_entity_poly.pdbx_strand_id
1 'polypeptide(L)'
;MIKFIFQLMLGFFCGILMIKWFPLTFPIDASELFVSFVFHPLEFFAASIMFIIGIIVNGKIINSMITILVTAVKRRNIPFRKFTLGIVLLVVYAALLKVGFWQTLALLSFSIAYGIISLDFRKENTL
;
A
#
# COMPACT_ATOMS: atom_id res chain seq x y z
N MET A 1 4.73 -18.00 -2.67
CA MET A 1 4.55 -17.10 -3.83
C MET A 1 3.08 -16.76 -4.07
N ILE A 2 2.16 -17.74 -4.11
CA ILE A 2 0.70 -17.51 -4.19
C ILE A 2 0.20 -16.43 -3.21
N LYS A 3 0.59 -16.52 -1.92
CA LYS A 3 0.18 -15.54 -0.90
C LYS A 3 0.58 -14.10 -1.25
N PHE A 4 1.77 -13.93 -1.83
CA PHE A 4 2.31 -12.62 -2.19
C PHE A 4 1.62 -12.05 -3.42
N ILE A 5 1.34 -12.90 -4.41
CA ILE A 5 0.58 -12.53 -5.61
C ILE A 5 -0.85 -12.13 -5.21
N PHE A 6 -1.49 -12.90 -4.33
CA PHE A 6 -2.81 -12.58 -3.82
C PHE A 6 -2.83 -11.26 -3.05
N GLN A 7 -1.83 -11.02 -2.19
CA GLN A 7 -1.67 -9.74 -1.49
C GLN A 7 -1.45 -8.58 -2.48
N LEU A 8 -0.64 -8.78 -3.52
CA LEU A 8 -0.38 -7.78 -4.54
C LEU A 8 -1.66 -7.43 -5.31
N MET A 9 -2.43 -8.45 -5.73
CA MET A 9 -3.71 -8.26 -6.41
C MET A 9 -4.72 -7.55 -5.50
N LEU A 10 -4.81 -7.96 -4.24
CA LEU A 10 -5.69 -7.36 -3.25
C LEU A 10 -5.31 -5.90 -2.99
N GLY A 11 -4.03 -5.61 -2.79
CA GLY A 11 -3.53 -4.24 -2.59
C GLY A 11 -3.77 -3.34 -3.81
N PHE A 12 -3.58 -3.87 -5.02
CA PHE A 12 -3.90 -3.17 -6.27
C PHE A 12 -5.39 -2.87 -6.39
N PHE A 13 -6.24 -3.86 -6.12
CA PHE A 13 -7.69 -3.71 -6.19
C PHE A 13 -8.19 -2.70 -5.16
N CYS A 14 -7.74 -2.79 -3.92
CA CYS A 14 -8.06 -1.81 -2.87
C CYS A 14 -7.61 -0.40 -3.27
N GLY A 15 -6.41 -0.26 -3.85
CA GLY A 15 -5.91 1.03 -4.33
C GLY A 15 -6.78 1.62 -5.44
N ILE A 16 -7.22 0.83 -6.42
CA ILE A 16 -8.12 1.30 -7.48
C ILE A 16 -9.49 1.71 -6.92
N LEU A 17 -10.09 0.88 -6.06
CA LEU A 17 -11.40 1.17 -5.47
C LEU A 17 -11.35 2.45 -4.65
N MET A 18 -10.29 2.60 -3.85
CA MET A 18 -10.05 3.83 -3.10
C MET A 18 -9.90 5.05 -4.02
N ILE A 19 -9.10 4.96 -5.09
CA ILE A 19 -8.93 6.09 -6.02
C ILE A 19 -10.26 6.48 -6.66
N LYS A 20 -11.11 5.51 -6.99
CA LYS A 20 -12.42 5.78 -7.61
C LYS A 20 -13.44 6.38 -6.65
N TRP A 21 -13.43 5.95 -5.39
CA TRP A 21 -14.45 6.34 -4.42
C TRP A 21 -14.04 7.52 -3.53
N PHE A 22 -12.74 7.86 -3.50
CA PHE A 22 -12.25 8.96 -2.68
C PHE A 22 -11.99 10.21 -3.56
N PRO A 23 -12.82 11.26 -3.43
CA PRO A 23 -12.64 12.51 -4.18
C PRO A 23 -11.49 13.30 -3.54
N LEU A 24 -10.28 12.97 -3.97
CA LEU A 24 -9.07 13.74 -3.69
C LEU A 24 -8.76 14.52 -4.97
N THR A 25 -9.44 15.65 -5.13
CA THR A 25 -9.11 16.66 -6.13
C THR A 25 -7.96 17.52 -5.62
N PHE A 26 -7.23 18.19 -6.52
CA PHE A 26 -6.19 19.13 -6.13
C PHE A 26 -6.64 20.56 -6.47
N PRO A 27 -6.48 21.53 -5.55
CA PRO A 27 -5.94 21.42 -4.19
C PRO A 27 -6.80 20.57 -3.26
N ILE A 28 -6.17 19.91 -2.27
CA ILE A 28 -6.91 19.11 -1.28
C ILE A 28 -7.79 20.06 -0.47
N ASP A 29 -9.08 20.07 -0.79
CA ASP A 29 -10.06 20.82 -0.03
C ASP A 29 -10.73 19.90 1.00
N ALA A 30 -10.46 20.18 2.28
CA ALA A 30 -11.11 19.46 3.37
C ALA A 30 -12.64 19.60 3.30
N SER A 31 -13.15 20.72 2.78
CA SER A 31 -14.58 20.94 2.57
C SER A 31 -15.15 19.92 1.58
N GLU A 32 -14.45 19.58 0.50
CA GLU A 32 -14.91 18.54 -0.44
C GLU A 32 -14.98 17.16 0.22
N LEU A 33 -14.06 16.86 1.15
CA LEU A 33 -14.12 15.61 1.93
C LEU A 33 -15.34 15.58 2.83
N PHE A 34 -15.64 16.66 3.56
CA PHE A 34 -16.82 16.74 4.41
C PHE A 34 -18.12 16.70 3.59
N VAL A 35 -18.15 17.39 2.45
CA VAL A 35 -19.28 17.36 1.51
C VAL A 35 -19.48 15.93 1.01
N SER A 36 -18.44 15.25 0.52
CA SER A 36 -18.55 13.86 0.08
C SER A 36 -18.98 12.92 1.20
N PHE A 37 -18.53 13.15 2.43
CA PHE A 37 -18.96 12.37 3.58
C PHE A 37 -20.45 12.56 3.89
N VAL A 38 -20.96 13.80 3.77
CA VAL A 38 -22.38 14.13 4.03
C VAL A 38 -23.29 13.63 2.90
N PHE A 39 -22.90 13.83 1.64
CA PHE A 39 -23.73 13.49 0.48
C PHE A 39 -23.60 12.00 0.06
N HIS A 40 -22.43 11.40 0.23
CA HIS A 40 -22.13 10.02 -0.18
C HIS A 40 -21.43 9.22 0.94
N PRO A 41 -22.09 9.05 2.11
CA PRO A 41 -21.46 8.44 3.28
C PRO A 41 -20.98 7.00 3.03
N LEU A 42 -21.76 6.20 2.29
CA LEU A 42 -21.42 4.80 2.01
C LEU A 42 -20.14 4.67 1.15
N GLU A 43 -20.00 5.52 0.13
CA GLU A 43 -18.83 5.51 -0.76
C GLU A 43 -17.58 5.95 0.01
N PHE A 44 -17.70 6.98 0.84
CA PHE A 44 -16.63 7.44 1.72
C PHE A 44 -16.18 6.37 2.73
N PHE A 45 -17.14 5.69 3.38
CA PHE A 45 -16.84 4.58 4.29
C PHE A 45 -16.17 3.42 3.56
N ALA A 46 -16.69 3.03 2.39
CA ALA A 46 -16.10 1.96 1.60
C ALA A 46 -14.67 2.31 1.16
N ALA A 47 -14.43 3.56 0.73
CA ALA A 47 -13.11 4.05 0.36
C ALA A 47 -12.14 4.02 1.55
N SER A 48 -12.61 4.43 2.74
CA SER A 48 -11.81 4.40 3.98
C SER A 48 -11.44 2.99 4.40
N ILE A 49 -12.38 2.04 4.32
CA ILE A 49 -12.10 0.62 4.59
C ILE A 49 -11.09 0.06 3.57
N MET A 50 -11.27 0.35 2.28
CA MET A 50 -10.32 -0.06 1.24
C MET A 50 -8.94 0.57 1.43
N PHE A 51 -8.88 1.81 1.92
CA PHE A 51 -7.63 2.46 2.29
C PHE A 51 -6.94 1.73 3.44
N ILE A 52 -7.64 1.41 4.52
CA ILE A 52 -7.09 0.69 5.68
C ILE A 52 -6.60 -0.71 5.26
N ILE A 53 -7.42 -1.46 4.53
CA ILE A 53 -7.04 -2.79 4.02
C ILE A 53 -5.81 -2.65 3.10
N GLY A 54 -5.83 -1.65 2.21
CA GLY A 54 -4.72 -1.30 1.34
C GLY A 54 -3.44 -1.06 2.11
N ILE A 55 -3.48 -0.26 3.18
CA ILE A 55 -2.33 0.03 4.06
C ILE A 55 -1.77 -1.26 4.67
N ILE A 56 -2.64 -2.10 5.24
CA ILE A 56 -2.23 -3.33 5.93
C ILE A 56 -1.57 -4.31 4.94
N VAL A 57 -2.20 -4.51 3.78
CA VAL A 57 -1.73 -5.46 2.76
C VAL A 57 -0.42 -4.97 2.15
N ASN A 58 -0.37 -3.70 1.73
CA ASN A 58 0.82 -3.12 1.13
C ASN A 58 1.96 -2.99 2.13
N GLY A 59 1.68 -2.61 3.37
CA GLY A 59 2.73 -2.51 4.39
C GLY A 59 3.34 -3.87 4.73
N LYS A 60 2.58 -4.98 4.70
CA LYS A 60 3.15 -6.34 4.80
C LYS A 60 4.08 -6.68 3.63
N ILE A 61 3.75 -6.22 2.42
CA ILE A 61 4.59 -6.39 1.25
C ILE A 61 5.87 -5.57 1.37
N ILE A 62 5.77 -4.29 1.78
CA ILE A 62 6.90 -3.39 2.02
C ILE A 62 7.81 -3.96 3.11
N ASN A 63 7.27 -4.43 4.23
CA ASN A 63 7.99 -5.11 5.30
C ASN A 63 8.82 -6.29 4.77
N SER A 64 8.19 -7.13 3.93
CA SER A 64 8.86 -8.27 3.31
C SER A 64 10.00 -7.79 2.40
N MET A 65 9.80 -6.73 1.62
CA MET A 65 10.83 -6.16 0.76
C MET A 65 12.00 -5.55 1.54
N ILE A 66 11.73 -4.80 2.60
CA ILE A 66 12.77 -4.24 3.48
C ILE A 66 13.58 -5.37 4.11
N THR A 67 12.93 -6.43 4.62
CA THR A 67 13.63 -7.59 5.18
C THR A 67 14.55 -8.25 4.15
N ILE A 68 14.08 -8.35 2.90
CA ILE A 68 14.87 -8.91 1.80
C ILE A 68 16.06 -8.00 1.47
N LEU A 69 15.86 -6.68 1.38
CA LEU A 69 16.91 -5.69 1.13
C LEU A 69 17.98 -5.71 2.22
N VAL A 70 17.58 -5.72 3.49
CA VAL A 70 18.51 -5.80 4.63
C VAL A 70 19.32 -7.11 4.58
N THR A 71 18.65 -8.23 4.31
CA THR A 71 19.33 -9.54 4.19
C THR A 71 20.27 -9.58 2.99
N ALA A 72 19.88 -8.96 1.88
CA ALA A 72 20.67 -8.86 0.66
C ALA A 72 21.97 -8.09 0.87
N VAL A 73 21.88 -6.93 1.53
CA VAL A 73 23.04 -6.12 1.89
C VAL A 73 23.99 -6.91 2.80
N LYS A 74 23.45 -7.71 3.75
CA LYS A 74 24.25 -8.47 4.70
C LYS A 74 24.87 -9.76 4.15
N ARG A 75 24.21 -10.48 3.23
CA ARG A 75 24.65 -11.79 2.71
C ARG A 75 25.10 -11.78 1.25
N ARG A 76 25.08 -10.63 0.57
CA ARG A 76 25.52 -10.43 -0.83
C ARG A 76 24.88 -11.36 -1.88
N ASN A 77 23.80 -12.06 -1.56
CA ASN A 77 23.16 -13.00 -2.46
C ASN A 77 21.63 -12.83 -2.43
N ILE A 78 21.07 -12.26 -3.48
CA ILE A 78 19.63 -12.07 -3.66
C ILE A 78 19.15 -13.18 -4.61
N PRO A 79 18.25 -14.07 -4.19
CA PRO A 79 17.65 -15.00 -5.12
C PRO A 79 16.84 -14.23 -6.16
N PHE A 80 17.07 -14.49 -7.45
CA PHE A 80 16.42 -13.83 -8.60
C PHE A 80 14.89 -13.75 -8.49
N ARG A 81 14.26 -14.75 -7.86
CA ARG A 81 12.82 -14.80 -7.56
C ARG A 81 12.32 -13.67 -6.65
N LYS A 82 13.15 -13.18 -5.72
CA LYS A 82 12.79 -12.07 -4.83
C LYS A 82 12.97 -10.72 -5.51
N PHE A 83 13.96 -10.61 -6.38
CA PHE A 83 14.20 -9.41 -7.19
C PHE A 83 13.06 -9.14 -8.18
N THR A 84 12.62 -10.18 -8.88
CA THR A 84 11.46 -10.10 -9.81
C THR A 84 10.18 -9.64 -9.11
N LEU A 85 9.90 -10.10 -7.89
CA LEU A 85 8.77 -9.62 -7.09
C LEU A 85 8.86 -8.13 -6.75
N GLY A 86 10.07 -7.60 -6.51
CA GLY A 86 10.28 -6.18 -6.25
C GLY A 86 9.99 -5.31 -7.46
N ILE A 87 10.41 -5.77 -8.64
CA ILE A 87 10.11 -5.10 -9.92
C ILE A 87 8.59 -5.07 -10.16
N VAL A 88 7.91 -6.20 -9.97
CA VAL A 88 6.46 -6.28 -10.16
C VAL A 88 5.73 -5.31 -9.22
N LEU A 89 6.15 -5.22 -7.95
CA LEU A 89 5.60 -4.24 -7.01
C LEU A 89 5.75 -2.80 -7.50
N LEU A 90 6.95 -2.43 -7.97
CA LEU A 90 7.21 -1.10 -8.51
C LEU A 90 6.32 -0.76 -9.70
N VAL A 91 6.13 -1.72 -10.62
CA VAL A 91 5.23 -1.56 -11.77
C VAL A 91 3.79 -1.32 -11.33
N VAL A 92 3.31 -2.08 -10.33
CA VAL A 92 1.96 -1.93 -9.77
C VAL A 92 1.75 -0.55 -9.16
N TYR A 93 2.69 -0.06 -8.36
CA TYR A 93 2.61 1.30 -7.80
C TYR A 93 2.72 2.39 -8.86
N ALA A 94 3.58 2.20 -9.86
CA ALA A 94 3.70 3.14 -10.98
C ALA A 94 2.39 3.22 -11.78
N ALA A 95 1.66 2.11 -11.93
CA ALA A 95 0.34 2.09 -12.54
C ALA A 95 -0.69 2.86 -11.69
N LEU A 96 -0.70 2.65 -10.36
CA LEU A 96 -1.60 3.38 -9.45
C LEU A 96 -1.36 4.89 -9.44
N LEU A 97 -0.09 5.31 -9.45
CA LEU A 97 0.30 6.73 -9.49
C LEU A 97 -0.26 7.47 -10.72
N LYS A 98 -0.41 6.78 -11.85
CA LYS A 98 -1.01 7.36 -13.06
C LYS A 98 -2.52 7.58 -12.95
N VAL A 99 -3.20 6.80 -12.12
CA VAL A 99 -4.67 6.88 -11.96
C VAL A 99 -5.02 7.93 -10.92
N GLY A 100 -4.33 7.95 -9.78
CA GLY A 100 -4.58 8.90 -8.71
C GLY A 100 -3.29 9.19 -7.95
N PHE A 101 -2.62 10.29 -8.31
CA PHE A 101 -1.32 10.64 -7.75
C PHE A 101 -1.41 10.87 -6.23
N TRP A 102 -2.34 11.70 -5.78
CA TRP A 102 -2.48 12.08 -4.37
C TRP A 102 -2.95 10.92 -3.49
N GLN A 103 -3.95 10.18 -3.98
CA GLN A 103 -4.47 8.99 -3.33
C GLN A 103 -3.37 7.94 -3.17
N THR A 104 -2.61 7.67 -4.24
CA THR A 104 -1.52 6.68 -4.19
C THR A 104 -0.39 7.14 -3.30
N LEU A 105 -0.05 8.43 -3.30
CA LEU A 105 0.97 9.00 -2.43
C LEU A 105 0.59 8.83 -0.95
N ALA A 106 -0.66 9.10 -0.59
CA ALA A 106 -1.19 8.86 0.76
C ALA A 106 -1.15 7.36 1.10
N LEU A 107 -1.62 6.49 0.21
CA LEU A 107 -1.57 5.04 0.43
C LEU A 107 -0.14 4.56 0.65
N LEU A 108 0.81 5.04 -0.15
CA LEU A 108 2.21 4.67 -0.06
C LEU A 108 2.84 5.14 1.26
N SER A 109 2.60 6.39 1.67
CA SER A 109 3.18 6.94 2.91
C SER A 109 2.71 6.18 4.15
N PHE A 110 1.40 5.94 4.27
CA PHE A 110 0.85 5.15 5.37
C PHE A 110 1.26 3.67 5.30
N SER A 111 1.37 3.08 4.11
CA SER A 111 1.85 1.70 3.95
C SER A 111 3.31 1.54 4.36
N ILE A 112 4.16 2.52 4.06
CA ILE A 112 5.57 2.53 4.52
C ILE A 112 5.61 2.62 6.05
N ALA A 113 4.87 3.56 6.65
CA ALA A 113 4.81 3.71 8.09
C ALA A 113 4.35 2.41 8.77
N TYR A 114 3.24 1.83 8.31
CA TYR A 114 2.75 0.55 8.83
C TYR A 114 3.75 -0.60 8.61
N GLY A 115 4.38 -0.67 7.43
CA GLY A 115 5.35 -1.70 7.10
C GLY A 115 6.58 -1.68 8.02
N ILE A 116 7.05 -0.48 8.40
CA ILE A 116 8.14 -0.30 9.37
C ILE A 116 7.67 -0.70 10.78
N ILE A 117 6.51 -0.21 11.23
CA ILE A 117 5.96 -0.57 12.54
C ILE A 117 5.79 -2.10 12.65
N SER A 118 5.31 -2.75 11.60
CA SER A 118 5.14 -4.21 11.61
C SER A 118 6.47 -4.99 11.54
N LEU A 119 7.61 -4.35 11.21
CA LEU A 119 8.93 -5.00 11.31
C LEU A 119 9.32 -5.17 12.77
N ASP A 120 9.04 -4.15 13.58
CA ASP A 120 9.43 -4.10 14.98
C ASP A 120 8.71 -5.19 15.79
N PHE A 121 7.38 -5.28 15.66
CA PHE A 121 6.56 -6.34 16.27
C PHE A 121 6.97 -7.77 15.87
N ARG A 122 7.53 -7.97 14.67
CA ARG A 122 7.98 -9.29 14.23
C ARG A 122 9.31 -9.68 14.89
N LYS A 123 10.18 -8.70 15.15
CA LYS A 123 11.49 -8.93 15.76
C LYS A 123 11.36 -9.35 17.22
N GLU A 124 10.38 -8.79 17.93
CA GLU A 124 10.06 -9.09 19.33
C GLU A 124 9.51 -10.52 19.52
N ASN A 125 8.71 -11.04 18.59
CA ASN A 125 8.16 -12.41 18.63
C ASN A 125 9.15 -13.53 18.26
N THR A 126 10.42 -13.21 17.98
CA THR A 126 11.47 -14.19 17.62
C THR A 126 12.63 -14.25 18.61
N LEU A 127 12.51 -13.54 19.73
CA LEU A 127 13.39 -13.63 20.90
C LEU A 127 12.71 -14.48 21.99
#